data_AF-A0A848UQ83-F1
#
_entry.id   AF-A0A848UQ83-F1
#
_cell.length_a   1.000
_cell.length_b   1.000
_cell.length_c   1.000
_cell.angle_alpha   90.00
_cell.angle_beta   90.00
_cell.angle_gamma   90.00
#
_symmetry.space_group_name_H-M   'P 1'
#
loop_
_entity.id
_entity.type
_entity.pdbx_description
1 polymer ?
#
loop_
_entity_poly.entity_id
_entity_poly.type
_entity_poly.pdbx_seq_one_letter_code
_entity_poly.pdbx_strand_id
1 'polypeptide(L)'
;SLVVNQSIVSNALNDNIHFYIYIPDAYKIDSTRSFPVVYWLHGSGGWPPGILNVLANRFHLAIKDRKIPPTVIVFLDDGKRESGLTPFKLDKVSIKKINLI
;
A
#
# COMPACT_ATOMS: atom_id res chain seq x y z
N SER A 1 14.73 -1.20 0.62
CA SER A 1 13.36 -1.48 1.07
C SER A 1 12.44 -1.47 -0.14
N LEU A 2 11.53 -2.44 -0.29
CA LEU A 2 10.51 -2.50 -1.34
C LEU A 2 9.30 -1.60 -1.05
N VAL A 3 9.14 -1.21 0.22
CA VAL A 3 8.08 -0.30 0.66
C VAL A 3 8.65 1.07 1.02
N VAL A 4 7.86 2.10 0.75
CA VAL A 4 8.13 3.50 1.11
C VAL A 4 7.08 3.95 2.12
N ASN A 5 7.50 4.63 3.19
CA ASN A 5 6.57 5.26 4.14
C ASN A 5 6.10 6.60 3.57
N GLN A 6 4.80 6.87 3.66
CA GLN A 6 4.14 8.08 3.21
C GLN A 6 3.11 8.50 4.26
N SER A 7 2.67 9.76 4.21
CA SER A 7 1.64 10.25 5.12
C SER A 7 0.70 11.24 4.44
N ILE A 8 -0.57 11.23 4.84
CA ILE A 8 -1.57 12.22 4.41
C ILE A 8 -2.33 12.78 5.60
N VAL A 9 -2.66 14.07 5.54
CA VAL A 9 -3.58 14.68 6.50
C VAL A 9 -4.99 14.16 6.22
N SER A 10 -5.59 13.53 7.22
CA SER A 10 -6.97 13.07 7.17
C SER A 10 -7.87 14.04 7.88
N ASN A 11 -8.72 14.75 7.12
CA ASN A 11 -9.75 15.62 7.70
C ASN A 11 -10.74 14.84 8.57
N ALA A 12 -11.02 13.58 8.23
CA ALA A 12 -11.97 12.75 8.97
C ALA A 12 -11.45 12.35 10.36
N LEU A 13 -10.13 12.17 10.49
CA LEU A 13 -9.49 11.87 11.77
C LEU A 13 -8.89 13.10 12.45
N ASN A 14 -8.87 14.24 11.76
CA ASN A 14 -8.15 15.44 12.16
C ASN A 14 -6.69 15.14 12.54
N ASP A 15 -6.04 14.25 11.79
CA ASP A 15 -4.71 13.73 12.11
C ASP A 15 -3.94 13.32 10.84
N ASN A 16 -2.61 13.18 10.96
CA ASN A 16 -1.77 12.66 9.90
C ASN A 16 -1.76 11.13 9.94
N ILE A 17 -2.22 10.50 8.86
CA ILE A 17 -2.23 9.05 8.74
C ILE A 17 -0.98 8.62 7.98
N HIS A 18 -0.22 7.72 8.57
CA HIS A 18 0.93 7.07 7.93
C HIS A 18 0.50 5.81 7.18
N PHE A 19 1.17 5.51 6.08
CA PHE A 19 0.97 4.26 5.36
C PHE A 19 2.23 3.88 4.61
N TYR A 20 2.34 2.61 4.26
CA TYR A 20 3.45 2.12 3.46
C TYR A 20 2.94 1.73 2.08
N ILE A 21 3.70 2.07 1.05
CA ILE A 21 3.32 1.78 -0.34
C ILE A 21 4.39 0.94 -1.03
N TYR A 22 3.95 -0.12 -1.72
CA TYR A 22 4.71 -0.81 -2.74
C TYR A 22 4.23 -0.39 -4.12
N ILE A 23 5.16 0.00 -4.98
CA ILE A 23 4.88 0.46 -6.35
C ILE A 23 5.54 -0.53 -7.32
N PRO A 24 4.78 -1.12 -8.27
CA PRO A 24 5.35 -2.07 -9.22
C PRO A 24 6.26 -1.36 -10.22
N ASP A 25 7.30 -2.05 -10.71
CA ASP A 25 8.27 -1.46 -11.64
C ASP A 25 7.62 -0.92 -12.93
N ALA A 26 6.49 -1.50 -13.35
CA ALA A 26 5.71 -1.01 -14.49
C ALA A 26 5.23 0.46 -14.33
N TYR A 27 5.06 0.95 -13.10
CA TYR A 27 4.70 2.36 -12.83
C TYR A 27 5.84 3.32 -13.21
N LYS A 28 7.11 2.89 -13.05
CA LYS A 28 8.28 3.71 -13.41
C LYS A 28 8.44 3.82 -14.93
N ILE A 29 7.95 2.82 -15.67
CA ILE A 29 8.01 2.77 -17.14
C ILE A 29 6.91 3.65 -17.73
N ASP A 30 5.69 3.55 -17.20
CA ASP A 30 4.56 4.36 -17.62
C ASP A 30 3.72 4.78 -16.41
N SER A 31 3.98 6.01 -15.95
CA SER A 31 3.25 6.61 -14.83
C SER A 31 1.86 7.13 -15.21
N THR A 32 1.51 7.11 -16.50
CA THR A 32 0.18 7.58 -17.00
C THR A 32 -0.83 6.45 -17.06
N ARG A 33 -0.35 5.20 -17.09
CA ARG A 33 -1.18 4.00 -16.99
C ARG A 33 -1.89 3.93 -15.64
N SER A 34 -3.14 3.46 -15.66
CA SER A 34 -3.87 3.09 -14.45
C SER A 34 -3.48 1.70 -13.96
N PHE A 35 -3.27 1.56 -12.65
CA PHE A 35 -2.92 0.32 -11.98
C PHE A 35 -4.00 -0.06 -10.96
N PRO A 36 -4.35 -1.34 -10.80
CA PRO A 36 -5.13 -1.79 -9.65
C PRO A 36 -4.44 -1.40 -8.33
N VAL A 37 -5.25 -1.15 -7.31
CA VAL A 37 -4.79 -0.79 -5.96
C VAL A 37 -5.38 -1.76 -4.95
N VAL A 38 -4.54 -2.30 -4.08
CA VAL A 38 -4.97 -3.11 -2.94
C VAL A 38 -4.66 -2.35 -1.66
N TYR A 39 -5.70 -2.09 -0.86
CA TYR A 39 -5.56 -1.61 0.51
C TYR A 39 -5.49 -2.81 1.44
N TRP A 40 -4.30 -3.02 2.02
CA TRP A 40 -4.03 -4.15 2.88
C TRP A 40 -3.88 -3.67 4.33
N LEU A 41 -4.75 -4.15 5.21
CA LEU A 41 -4.77 -3.79 6.62
C LEU A 41 -4.02 -4.82 7.47
N HIS A 42 -3.46 -4.37 8.58
CA HIS A 42 -3.00 -5.28 9.64
C HIS A 42 -4.20 -5.75 10.47
N GLY A 43 -3.97 -6.80 11.26
CA GLY A 43 -4.87 -7.16 12.34
C GLY A 43 -4.51 -6.45 13.64
N SER A 44 -5.11 -6.91 14.73
CA SER A 44 -4.65 -6.59 16.09
C SER A 44 -3.15 -6.91 16.24
N GLY A 45 -2.42 -6.03 16.92
CA GLY A 45 -0.96 -6.05 17.09
C GLY A 45 -0.17 -5.12 16.14
N GLY A 46 -0.80 -4.54 15.11
CA GLY A 46 -0.10 -3.72 14.13
C GLY A 46 0.78 -4.53 13.17
N TRP A 47 1.73 -3.86 12.52
CA TRP A 47 2.75 -4.52 11.69
C TRP A 47 3.96 -4.96 12.52
N PRO A 48 4.27 -6.27 12.60
CA PRO A 48 5.54 -6.71 13.19
C PRO A 48 6.75 -6.08 12.48
N PRO A 49 7.85 -5.79 13.19
CA PRO A 49 9.05 -5.21 12.59
C PRO A 49 9.52 -6.02 11.38
N GLY A 50 9.74 -5.33 10.24
CA GLY A 50 10.25 -5.93 9.01
C GLY A 50 9.23 -6.70 8.15
N ILE A 51 8.01 -6.98 8.64
CA ILE A 51 7.03 -7.82 7.92
C ILE A 51 6.61 -7.22 6.57
N LEU A 52 6.56 -5.89 6.48
CA LEU A 52 6.09 -5.19 5.28
C LEU A 52 6.95 -5.45 4.06
N ASN A 53 8.28 -5.55 4.24
CA ASN A 53 9.18 -5.90 3.14
C ASN A 53 8.96 -7.35 2.68
N VAL A 54 8.70 -8.27 3.61
CA VAL A 54 8.39 -9.67 3.29
C VAL A 54 7.07 -9.78 2.53
N LEU A 55 6.02 -9.06 2.97
CA LEU A 55 4.73 -9.03 2.29
C LEU A 55 4.84 -8.39 0.91
N ALA A 56 5.49 -7.22 0.79
CA ALA A 56 5.73 -6.57 -0.50
C ALA A 56 6.50 -7.47 -1.46
N ASN A 57 7.48 -8.25 -0.98
CA ASN A 57 8.22 -9.19 -1.81
C ASN A 57 7.31 -10.31 -2.37
N ARG A 58 6.31 -10.78 -1.62
CA ARG A 58 5.34 -11.76 -2.14
C ARG A 58 4.54 -11.20 -3.32
N PHE A 59 4.08 -9.96 -3.23
CA PHE A 59 3.41 -9.28 -4.35
C PHE A 59 4.36 -9.04 -5.52
N HIS A 60 5.58 -8.60 -5.23
CA HIS A 60 6.61 -8.38 -6.24
C HIS A 60 6.86 -9.66 -7.06
N LEU A 61 7.05 -10.79 -6.40
CA LEU A 61 7.23 -12.09 -7.05
C LEU A 61 5.98 -12.53 -7.81
N ALA A 62 4.77 -12.37 -7.25
CA ALA A 62 3.53 -12.71 -7.94
C ALA A 62 3.33 -11.89 -9.22
N ILE A 63 3.73 -10.61 -9.23
CA ILE A 63 3.71 -9.75 -10.42
C ILE A 63 4.75 -10.21 -11.44
N LYS A 64 5.98 -10.52 -11.00
CA LYS A 64 7.05 -11.03 -11.90
C LYS A 64 6.67 -12.36 -12.54
N ASP A 65 6.02 -13.24 -11.78
CA ASP A 65 5.50 -14.53 -12.23
C ASP A 65 4.20 -14.40 -13.04
N ARG A 66 3.68 -13.18 -13.22
CA ARG A 66 2.42 -12.88 -13.94
C ARG A 66 1.18 -13.56 -13.34
N LYS A 67 1.22 -13.92 -12.05
CA LYS A 67 0.08 -14.48 -11.31
C LYS A 67 -0.97 -13.40 -11.00
N ILE A 68 -0.53 -12.15 -10.88
CA ILE A 68 -1.38 -10.97 -10.75
C ILE A 68 -0.85 -9.86 -11.69
N PRO A 69 -1.70 -8.93 -12.15
CA PRO A 69 -1.23 -7.79 -12.93
C PRO A 69 -0.34 -6.87 -12.06
N PRO A 70 0.49 -6.00 -12.67
CA PRO A 70 1.17 -4.94 -11.93
C PRO A 70 0.19 -4.15 -11.08
N THR A 71 0.36 -4.20 -9.77
CA THR A 71 -0.60 -3.72 -8.77
C THR A 71 0.14 -2.90 -7.72
N VAL A 72 -0.44 -1.76 -7.34
CA VAL A 72 0.03 -0.96 -6.21
C VAL A 72 -0.55 -1.52 -4.93
N ILE A 73 0.28 -1.70 -3.90
CA ILE A 73 -0.15 -2.21 -2.60
C ILE A 73 0.04 -1.10 -1.57
N VAL A 74 -1.03 -0.73 -0.88
CA VAL A 74 -1.05 0.26 0.20
C VAL A 74 -1.27 -0.49 1.50
N PHE A 75 -0.22 -0.60 2.31
CA PHE A 75 -0.30 -1.11 3.68
C PHE A 75 -0.70 0.03 4.60
N LEU A 76 -1.98 0.02 5.00
CA LEU A 76 -2.49 1.02 5.93
C LEU A 76 -1.94 0.76 7.33
N ASP A 77 -1.65 1.85 8.03
CA ASP A 77 -1.26 1.85 9.43
C ASP A 77 -2.01 3.00 10.09
N ASP A 78 -2.93 2.71 11.00
CA ASP A 78 -3.68 3.75 11.71
C ASP A 78 -2.91 4.30 12.92
N GLY A 79 -1.63 3.92 13.06
CA GLY A 79 -0.77 4.26 14.20
C GLY A 79 -1.20 3.55 15.48
N LYS A 80 -2.19 2.66 15.42
CA LYS A 80 -2.75 1.97 16.57
C LYS A 80 -2.37 0.50 16.51
N ARG A 81 -2.00 -0.03 17.67
CA ARG A 81 -1.72 -1.46 17.81
C ARG A 81 -3.00 -2.29 17.66
N GLU A 82 -4.15 -1.73 17.99
CA GLU A 82 -5.45 -2.36 17.84
C GLU A 82 -6.25 -1.61 16.76
N SER A 83 -6.35 -2.15 15.55
CA SER A 83 -7.15 -1.51 14.50
C SER A 83 -8.64 -1.81 14.70
N GLY A 84 -9.47 -0.77 14.79
CA GLY A 84 -10.94 -0.89 14.81
C GLY A 84 -11.58 -1.16 13.44
N LEU A 85 -10.76 -1.41 12.40
CA LEU A 85 -11.21 -1.58 11.02
C LEU A 85 -11.30 -3.08 10.66
N THR A 86 -12.46 -3.52 10.20
CA THR A 86 -12.68 -4.86 9.63
C THR A 86 -11.99 -4.98 8.25
N PRO A 87 -11.48 -6.17 7.87
CA PRO A 87 -10.53 -6.29 6.76
C PRO A 87 -11.18 -6.32 5.37
N PHE A 88 -10.39 -5.88 4.39
CA PHE A 88 -10.53 -5.92 2.92
C PHE A 88 -11.61 -5.05 2.27
N LYS A 89 -11.16 -3.95 1.64
CA LYS A 89 -11.89 -3.25 0.59
C LYS A 89 -11.07 -3.23 -0.70
N LEU A 90 -11.62 -3.81 -1.76
CA LEU A 90 -11.09 -3.73 -3.12
C LEU A 90 -11.74 -2.54 -3.82
N ASP A 91 -11.06 -1.40 -3.87
CA ASP A 91 -11.52 -0.22 -4.61
C ASP A 91 -10.66 -0.03 -5.87
N LYS A 92 -11.31 0.21 -7.03
CA LYS A 92 -10.62 0.70 -8.24
C LYS A 92 -10.29 2.18 -8.03
N VAL A 93 -9.08 2.48 -7.55
CA VAL A 93 -8.64 3.87 -7.39
C VAL A 93 -7.73 4.25 -8.54
N SER A 94 -8.11 5.29 -9.30
CA SER A 94 -7.19 5.97 -10.20
C SER A 94 -6.19 6.74 -9.35
N ILE A 95 -4.96 6.25 -9.27
CA ILE A 95 -3.88 6.97 -8.60
C ILE A 95 -3.58 8.22 -9.43
N LYS A 96 -4.12 9.36 -9.01
CA LYS A 96 -3.61 10.66 -9.46
C LYS A 96 -2.19 10.79 -8.94
N LYS A 97 -1.27 11.15 -9.85
CA LYS A 97 0.16 11.37 -9.64
C LYS A 97 0.47 11.76 -8.19
N ILE A 98 0.91 10.80 -7.39
CA ILE A 98 1.51 11.08 -6.09
C ILE A 98 2.91 11.58 -6.46
N ASN A 99 3.19 12.85 -6.21
CA ASN A 99 4.53 13.40 -6.36
C ASN A 99 5.42 12.73 -5.30
N LEU A 100 6.02 11.61 -5.69
CA LEU A 100 7.07 10.95 -4.92
C LEU A 100 8.34 11.74 -5.21
N ILE A 101 8.70 12.59 -4.25
CA ILE A 101 9.95 13.33 -4.20
C ILE A 101 11.09 12.37 -3.84
#